data_AF-A0A7X4C0A2-F1
#
_entry.id   AF-A0A7X4C0A2-F1
#
_cell.length_a   1.000
_cell.length_b   1.000
_cell.length_c   1.000
_cell.angle_alpha   90.00
_cell.angle_beta   90.00
_cell.angle_gamma   90.00
#
_symmetry.space_group_name_H-M   'P 1'
#
loop_
_entity.id
_entity.type
_entity.pdbx_description
1 polymer ?
#
loop_
_entity_poly.entity_id
_entity_poly.type
_entity_poly.pdbx_seq_one_letter_code
_entity_poly.pdbx_strand_id
1 'polypeptide(L)'
;MALDLSKPSRIAKAVHGTLGSRAWAAAEDDEARTLLITMAVCDALSPLVPRAEAVRRELALAERDDGIRRAFDGRNYQQLADRHGLTPRQVRRIVDHGRRR
;
A
#
# COMPACT_ATOMS: atom_id res chain seq x y z
N MET A 1 7.80 -4.76 15.70
CA MET A 1 6.55 -3.98 15.49
C MET A 1 5.40 -4.92 15.84
N ALA A 2 4.78 -4.75 17.01
CA ALA A 2 3.70 -5.64 17.44
C ALA A 2 2.47 -5.42 16.55
N LEU A 3 1.88 -6.51 16.06
CA LEU A 3 0.57 -6.48 15.43
C LEU A 3 -0.44 -6.05 16.48
N ASP A 4 -0.97 -4.84 16.33
CA ASP A 4 -2.09 -4.35 17.14
C ASP A 4 -3.35 -5.15 16.78
N LEU A 5 -3.71 -6.09 17.67
CA LEU A 5 -4.83 -7.01 17.56
C LEU A 5 -6.21 -6.32 17.68
N SER A 6 -6.27 -4.98 17.84
CA SER A 6 -7.52 -4.21 17.77
C SER A 6 -8.06 -4.01 16.35
N LYS A 7 -7.32 -4.41 15.31
CA LYS A 7 -7.65 -4.16 13.89
C LYS A 7 -8.51 -5.26 13.23
N PRO A 8 -8.26 -6.57 13.46
CA PRO A 8 -9.17 -7.63 13.01
C PRO A 8 -10.59 -7.46 13.58
N SER A 9 -10.72 -6.85 14.77
CA SER A 9 -12.01 -6.63 15.43
C SER A 9 -12.89 -5.60 14.71
N ARG A 10 -12.33 -4.61 14.00
CA ARG A 10 -13.11 -3.59 13.27
C ARG A 10 -13.72 -4.14 11.99
N ILE A 11 -12.95 -4.89 11.21
CA ILE A 11 -13.44 -5.55 10.00
C ILE A 11 -14.48 -6.60 10.39
N ALA A 12 -14.18 -7.44 11.38
CA ALA A 12 -15.12 -8.44 11.88
C ALA A 12 -16.42 -7.80 12.39
N LYS A 13 -16.34 -6.68 13.12
CA LYS A 13 -17.51 -5.92 13.59
C LYS A 13 -18.32 -5.31 12.44
N ALA A 14 -17.66 -4.77 11.42
CA ALA A 14 -18.32 -4.21 10.24
C ALA A 14 -19.05 -5.29 9.44
N VAL A 15 -18.38 -6.41 9.17
CA VAL A 15 -18.99 -7.57 8.50
C VAL A 15 -20.16 -8.09 9.34
N HIS A 16 -20.00 -8.29 10.64
CA HIS A 16 -21.08 -8.76 11.52
C HIS A 16 -22.28 -7.79 11.54
N GLY A 17 -22.04 -6.47 11.58
CA GLY A 17 -23.10 -5.46 11.48
C GLY A 17 -23.84 -5.52 10.15
N THR A 18 -23.12 -5.74 9.04
CA THR A 18 -23.72 -5.92 7.71
C THR A 18 -24.59 -7.17 7.67
N LEU A 19 -24.10 -8.30 8.18
CA LEU A 19 -24.86 -9.57 8.23
C LEU A 19 -26.17 -9.45 9.04
N GLY A 20 -26.21 -8.56 10.05
CA GLY A 20 -27.41 -8.29 10.85
C GLY A 20 -28.33 -7.20 10.28
N SER A 21 -28.03 -6.63 9.11
CA SER A 21 -28.73 -5.47 8.57
C SER A 21 -29.99 -5.85 7.76
N ARG A 22 -30.94 -4.90 7.63
CA ARG A 22 -32.09 -5.06 6.73
C ARG A 22 -31.68 -5.19 5.27
N ALA A 23 -30.61 -4.50 4.85
CA ALA A 23 -30.08 -4.59 3.49
C ALA A 23 -29.57 -6.01 3.17
N TRP A 24 -28.95 -6.68 4.14
CA TRP A 24 -28.55 -8.07 4.01
C TRP A 24 -29.74 -9.03 3.93
N ALA A 25 -30.76 -8.81 4.76
CA ALA A 25 -31.99 -9.61 4.73
C ALA A 25 -32.78 -9.46 3.41
N ALA A 26 -32.65 -8.31 2.74
CA ALA A 26 -33.31 -8.02 1.47
C ALA A 26 -32.48 -8.42 0.24
N ALA A 27 -31.22 -8.84 0.40
CA ALA A 27 -30.37 -9.25 -0.71
C ALA A 27 -30.81 -10.63 -1.22
N GLU A 28 -31.29 -10.65 -2.47
CA GLU A 28 -31.90 -11.81 -3.12
C GLU A 28 -30.87 -12.81 -3.67
N ASP A 29 -29.65 -12.33 -3.96
CA ASP A 29 -28.58 -13.13 -4.56
C ASP A 29 -27.22 -12.93 -3.85
N ASP A 30 -26.28 -13.80 -4.20
CA ASP A 30 -24.93 -13.82 -3.62
C ASP A 30 -24.06 -12.67 -4.12
N GLU A 31 -24.37 -12.06 -5.28
CA GLU A 31 -23.63 -10.93 -5.83
C GLU A 31 -23.91 -9.66 -5.02
N ALA A 32 -25.18 -9.38 -4.72
CA ALA A 32 -25.61 -8.29 -3.84
C ALA A 32 -25.02 -8.46 -2.42
N ARG A 33 -25.01 -9.68 -1.88
CA ARG A 33 -24.38 -9.98 -0.58
C ARG A 33 -22.87 -9.76 -0.60
N THR A 34 -22.21 -10.18 -1.67
CA THR A 34 -20.77 -9.95 -1.86
C THR A 34 -20.45 -8.46 -1.94
N LEU A 35 -21.29 -7.68 -2.62
CA LEU A 35 -21.12 -6.24 -2.71
C LEU A 35 -21.28 -5.56 -1.34
N LEU A 36 -22.29 -5.95 -0.56
CA LEU A 36 -22.53 -5.43 0.80
C LEU A 36 -21.35 -5.70 1.75
N ILE A 37 -20.78 -6.91 1.71
CA ILE A 37 -19.59 -7.24 2.51
C ILE A 37 -18.38 -6.43 2.03
N THR A 38 -18.17 -6.35 0.72
CA THR A 38 -17.06 -5.58 0.12
C THR A 38 -17.08 -4.12 0.55
N MET A 39 -18.25 -3.46 0.46
CA MET A 39 -18.42 -2.08 0.90
C MET A 39 -18.13 -1.90 2.39
N ALA A 40 -18.68 -2.77 3.24
CA ALA A 40 -18.47 -2.70 4.69
C ALA A 40 -17.00 -2.91 5.08
N VAL A 41 -16.28 -3.78 4.37
CA VAL A 41 -14.84 -3.98 4.53
C VAL A 41 -14.08 -2.73 4.07
N CYS A 42 -14.41 -2.17 2.90
CA CYS A 42 -13.79 -0.95 2.38
C CYS A 42 -13.98 0.25 3.32
N ASP A 43 -15.18 0.45 3.88
CA ASP A 43 -15.48 1.52 4.83
C ASP A 43 -14.77 1.32 6.17
N ALA A 44 -14.73 0.09 6.67
CA ALA A 44 -13.97 -0.25 7.89
C ALA A 44 -12.46 -0.05 7.70
N LEU A 45 -11.98 -0.25 6.48
CA LEU A 45 -10.59 -0.01 6.08
C LEU A 45 -10.32 1.46 5.69
N SER A 46 -11.34 2.26 5.38
CA SER A 46 -11.19 3.66 4.94
C SER A 46 -10.37 4.55 5.90
N PRO A 47 -10.52 4.47 7.25
CA PRO A 47 -9.63 5.18 8.17
C PRO A 47 -8.24 4.51 8.36
N LEU A 48 -8.03 3.32 7.79
CA LEU A 48 -6.80 2.52 7.86
C LEU A 48 -6.01 2.48 6.54
N VAL A 49 -6.53 3.04 5.44
CA VAL A 49 -5.71 3.35 4.27
C VAL A 49 -4.67 4.37 4.74
N PRO A 50 -3.36 4.08 4.75
CA PRO A 50 -2.36 5.12 4.93
C PRO A 50 -2.64 6.13 3.83
N ARG A 51 -3.18 7.31 4.21
CA ARG A 51 -3.68 8.43 3.37
C ARG A 51 -3.24 8.25 1.94
N ALA A 52 -4.11 8.10 0.94
CA ALA A 52 -3.72 7.82 -0.47
C ALA A 52 -2.46 8.56 -0.99
N GLU A 53 -2.17 9.75 -0.44
CA GLU A 53 -0.89 10.46 -0.50
C GLU A 53 0.38 9.67 -0.08
N ALA A 54 0.39 8.99 1.06
CA ALA A 54 1.48 8.12 1.52
C ALA A 54 1.72 6.96 0.54
N VAL A 55 0.66 6.32 0.04
CA VAL A 55 0.79 5.27 -0.99
C VAL A 55 1.35 5.84 -2.29
N ARG A 56 0.87 7.02 -2.72
CA ARG A 56 1.41 7.73 -3.89
C ARG A 56 2.89 8.09 -3.71
N ARG A 57 3.30 8.50 -2.51
CA ARG A 57 4.71 8.78 -2.18
C ARG A 57 5.57 7.54 -2.23
N GLU A 58 5.12 6.43 -1.63
CA GLU A 58 5.85 5.15 -1.68
C GLU A 58 6.01 4.65 -3.12
N LEU A 59 4.95 4.75 -3.95
CA LEU A 59 5.02 4.38 -5.35
C LEU A 59 6.01 5.25 -6.14
N ALA A 60 5.94 6.57 -5.96
CA ALA A 60 6.87 7.50 -6.61
C ALA A 60 8.33 7.28 -6.19
N LEU A 61 8.56 6.94 -4.91
CA LEU A 61 9.88 6.56 -4.41
C LEU A 61 10.37 5.26 -5.06
N ALA A 62 9.51 4.26 -5.18
CA ALA A 62 9.84 2.99 -5.84
C ALA A 62 10.18 3.19 -7.32
N GLU A 63 9.38 3.98 -8.05
CA GLU A 63 9.63 4.30 -9.47
C GLU A 63 10.94 5.06 -9.67
N ARG A 64 11.22 6.06 -8.81
CA ARG A 64 12.50 6.78 -8.83
C ARG A 64 13.67 5.82 -8.60
N ASP A 65 13.57 4.99 -7.57
CA ASP A 65 14.62 4.06 -7.19
C ASP A 65 14.88 3.02 -8.30
N ASP A 66 13.83 2.55 -8.98
CA ASP A 66 13.94 1.71 -10.18
C ASP A 66 14.58 2.44 -11.36
N GLY A 67 14.22 3.70 -11.58
CA GLY A 67 14.86 4.55 -12.59
C GLY A 67 16.36 4.70 -12.33
N ILE A 68 16.75 4.94 -11.08
CA ILE A 68 18.16 5.01 -10.63
C ILE A 68 18.86 3.67 -10.90
N ARG A 69 18.25 2.53 -10.56
CA ARG A 69 18.82 1.20 -10.82
C ARG A 69 19.07 0.94 -12.31
N ARG A 70 18.12 1.31 -13.17
CA ARG A 70 18.24 1.11 -14.63
C ARG A 70 19.27 2.05 -15.27
N ALA A 71 19.39 3.27 -14.75
CA ALA A 71 20.33 4.26 -15.25
C ALA A 71 21.76 4.09 -14.70
N PHE A 72 21.97 3.15 -13.76
CA PHE A 72 23.27 2.90 -13.16
C PHE A 72 24.18 2.11 -14.10
N ASP A 73 25.34 2.69 -14.43
CA ASP A 73 26.31 2.11 -15.39
C ASP A 73 27.48 1.39 -14.71
N GLY A 74 27.47 1.29 -13.37
CA GLY A 74 28.55 0.71 -12.58
C GLY A 74 29.44 1.73 -11.87
N ARG A 75 29.47 2.99 -12.33
CA ARG A 75 30.40 4.01 -11.82
C ARG A 75 29.77 5.40 -11.62
N ASN A 76 28.62 5.69 -12.21
CA ASN A 76 27.96 6.99 -12.22
C ASN A 76 27.20 7.40 -10.94
N TYR A 77 27.66 6.98 -9.76
CA TYR A 77 26.98 7.27 -8.48
C TYR A 77 26.78 8.76 -8.21
N GLN A 78 27.80 9.59 -8.47
CA GLN A 78 27.73 11.03 -8.22
C GLN A 78 26.73 11.72 -9.16
N GLN A 79 26.76 11.36 -10.44
CA GLN A 79 25.85 11.92 -11.44
C GLN A 79 24.38 11.61 -11.12
N LEU A 80 24.08 10.39 -10.69
CA LEU A 80 22.73 9.99 -10.27
C LEU A 80 22.31 10.68 -8.96
N ALA A 81 23.26 10.88 -8.04
CA ALA A 81 23.01 11.60 -6.80
C ALA A 81 22.60 13.05 -7.09
N ASP A 82 23.35 13.75 -7.94
CA ASP A 82 23.08 15.13 -8.32
C ASP A 82 21.75 15.25 -9.09
N ARG A 83 21.48 14.33 -10.02
CA ARG A 83 20.24 14.33 -10.82
C ARG A 83 18.96 14.14 -9.99
N HIS A 84 19.03 13.37 -8.91
CA HIS A 84 17.86 13.00 -8.10
C HIS A 84 17.82 13.72 -6.73
N GLY A 85 18.76 14.64 -6.46
CA GLY A 85 18.84 15.35 -5.18
C GLY A 85 19.15 14.42 -4.00
N LEU A 86 19.95 13.37 -4.25
CA LEU A 86 20.34 12.37 -3.26
C LEU A 86 21.83 12.49 -2.94
N THR A 87 22.27 11.79 -1.90
CA THR A 87 23.69 11.57 -1.65
C THR A 87 24.20 10.32 -2.38
N PRO A 88 25.48 10.24 -2.74
CA PRO A 88 26.06 9.04 -3.35
C PRO A 88 25.86 7.76 -2.51
N ARG A 89 25.83 7.92 -1.17
CA ARG A 89 25.55 6.82 -0.23
C ARG A 89 24.12 6.30 -0.34
N GLN A 90 23.14 7.17 -0.57
CA GLN A 90 21.75 6.77 -0.81
C GLN A 90 21.60 6.05 -2.14
N VAL A 91 22.22 6.57 -3.21
CA VAL A 91 22.24 5.92 -4.53
C VAL A 91 22.83 4.52 -4.44
N ARG A 92 23.98 4.38 -3.75
CA ARG A 92 24.61 3.07 -3.53
C ARG A 92 23.67 2.09 -2.82
N ARG A 93 22.97 2.53 -1.78
CA ARG A 93 21.97 1.69 -1.07
C ARG A 93 20.83 1.26 -2.01
N ILE A 94 20.33 2.16 -2.86
CA ILE A 94 19.24 1.89 -3.81
C ILE A 94 19.65 0.82 -4.83
N VAL A 95 20.86 0.95 -5.39
CA VAL A 95 21.43 0.02 -6.37
C VAL A 95 21.73 -1.35 -5.74
N ASP A 96 22.34 -1.36 -4.55
CA ASP A 96 22.72 -2.59 -3.86
C ASP A 96 21.50 -3.40 -3.38
N HIS A 97 20.40 -2.74 -3.01
CA HIS A 97 19.15 -3.42 -2.63
C HIS A 97 18.48 -4.15 -3.80
N GLY A 98 18.67 -3.70 -5.04
CA GLY A 98 18.09 -4.32 -6.24
C GLY A 98 18.82 -5.57 -6.71
N ARG A 99 20.10 -5.76 -6.34
CA ARG A 99 20.95 -6.88 -6.78
C ARG A 99 20.76 -8.18 -5.98
N ARG A 100 19.94 -8.19 -4.93
CA ARG A 100 19.72 -9.35 -4.05
C ARG A 100 18.42 -10.12 -4.32
N ARG A 101 17.75 -9.88 -5.45
CA ARG A 101 16.58 -10.65 -5.90
C ARG A 101 16.91 -11.41 -7.17
#